data_AF-A0A8T2UVL3-F1
#
_entry.id   AF-A0A8T2UVL3-F1
#
_cell.length_a   1.000
_cell.length_b   1.000
_cell.length_c   1.000
_cell.angle_alpha   90.00
_cell.angle_beta   90.00
_cell.angle_gamma   90.00
#
_symmetry.space_group_name_H-M   'P 1'
#
loop_
_entity.id
_entity.type
_entity.pdbx_description
1 polymer ?
#
loop_
_entity_poly.entity_id
_entity_poly.type
_entity_poly.pdbx_seq_one_letter_code
_entity_poly.pdbx_strand_id
1 'polypeptide(L)'
;MEVIQACEEFVDGVATKDVQLNESVWVRIFLPEVEARSQSCSNGGETEAKGEAPKQKPKPVVLYAHGGAYCFGQPDWPHYHLFCRDMAKLSACIWVSISYRLAPAHRLPAAYDDASFALRWLASQARLQISHSSDAWLAEELADFRNFFLCGESAGATIMLKTAMDAVLPDLAPIRVRGLILLQPGFHSEETSGVDPENEERYLMALPVGKTLSYGPINPVHPSAPPLTPLSAYPHIFLNVAGGDFRYKLTMRFYEAILKICPHVQLLISPGKSHAFHLDFALCPEASDLREQIASFINSCIAS
;
A
#
# COMPACT_ATOMS: atom_id res chain seq x y z
N MET A 1 -19.43 13.54 1.42
CA MET A 1 -19.30 12.07 1.53
C MET A 1 -19.29 11.76 3.02
N GLU A 2 -20.01 10.73 3.45
CA GLU A 2 -19.94 10.31 4.86
C GLU A 2 -18.57 9.69 5.12
N VAL A 3 -17.88 10.17 6.15
CA VAL A 3 -16.54 9.69 6.53
C VAL A 3 -16.68 8.68 7.66
N ILE A 4 -15.83 7.66 7.67
CA ILE A 4 -15.76 6.68 8.77
C ILE A 4 -14.81 7.22 9.83
N GLN A 5 -15.31 7.42 11.05
CA GLN A 5 -14.47 7.83 12.18
C GLN A 5 -13.52 6.70 12.60
N ALA A 6 -12.34 7.06 13.08
CA ALA A 6 -11.46 6.09 13.72
C ALA A 6 -12.12 5.53 14.99
N CYS A 7 -11.87 4.25 15.28
CA CYS A 7 -12.40 3.54 16.43
C CYS A 7 -11.31 2.66 17.02
N GLU A 8 -10.83 2.99 18.21
CA GLU A 8 -9.77 2.22 18.88
C GLU A 8 -10.26 0.88 19.44
N GLU A 9 -11.58 0.65 19.48
CA GLU A 9 -12.17 -0.66 19.74
C GLU A 9 -12.12 -1.53 18.48
N PHE A 10 -11.94 -2.84 18.65
CA PHE A 10 -11.95 -3.77 17.53
C PHE A 10 -13.37 -3.91 16.97
N VAL A 11 -13.57 -3.38 15.76
CA VAL A 11 -14.80 -3.56 14.98
C VAL A 11 -14.48 -4.46 13.80
N ASP A 12 -15.22 -5.56 13.65
CA ASP A 12 -14.97 -6.62 12.67
C ASP A 12 -13.53 -7.19 12.73
N GLY A 13 -12.90 -7.15 13.91
CA GLY A 13 -11.54 -7.64 14.15
C GLY A 13 -10.43 -6.67 13.78
N VAL A 14 -10.73 -5.37 13.62
CA VAL A 14 -9.72 -4.33 13.36
C VAL A 14 -10.04 -3.08 14.18
N ALA A 15 -9.05 -2.54 14.87
CA ALA A 15 -9.10 -1.22 15.50
C ALA A 15 -8.42 -0.19 14.58
N THR A 16 -8.87 1.06 14.62
CA THR A 16 -8.33 2.16 13.80
C THR A 16 -8.02 3.40 14.63
N LYS A 17 -6.93 4.10 14.27
CA LYS A 17 -6.49 5.34 14.93
C LYS A 17 -5.89 6.30 13.91
N ASP A 18 -6.19 7.59 14.06
CA ASP A 18 -5.59 8.65 13.27
C ASP A 18 -4.38 9.25 13.99
N VAL A 19 -3.29 9.45 13.26
CA VAL A 19 -2.05 10.04 13.77
C VAL A 19 -1.62 11.19 12.88
N GLN A 20 -1.58 12.39 13.45
CA GLN A 20 -1.09 13.58 12.77
C GLN A 20 0.44 13.51 12.66
N LEU A 21 0.99 13.59 11.44
CA LEU A 21 2.45 13.53 11.23
C LEU A 21 3.07 14.93 11.13
N ASN A 22 2.36 15.88 10.52
CA ASN A 22 2.70 17.31 10.45
C ASN A 22 1.42 18.14 10.20
N GLU A 23 1.49 19.42 9.86
CA GLU A 23 0.31 20.27 9.66
C GLU A 23 -0.62 19.84 8.51
N SER A 24 -0.12 19.09 7.52
CA SER A 24 -0.85 18.76 6.29
C SER A 24 -1.03 17.27 6.04
N VAL A 25 -0.27 16.41 6.73
CA VAL A 25 -0.23 14.97 6.53
C VAL A 25 -0.57 14.25 7.82
N TRP A 26 -1.51 13.33 7.73
CA TRP A 26 -1.86 12.38 8.78
C TRP A 26 -2.00 10.99 8.18
N VAL A 27 -1.98 9.97 9.04
CA VAL A 27 -2.19 8.57 8.64
C VAL A 27 -3.29 7.94 9.48
N ARG A 28 -4.01 6.99 8.89
CA ARG A 28 -4.85 6.06 9.64
C ARG A 28 -4.13 4.73 9.79
N ILE A 29 -3.95 4.29 11.03
CA ILE A 29 -3.41 2.97 11.36
C ILE A 29 -4.59 2.01 11.54
N PHE A 30 -4.51 0.84 10.93
CA PHE A 30 -5.45 -0.28 11.04
C PHE A 30 -4.72 -1.43 11.72
N LEU A 31 -5.05 -1.67 12.99
CA LEU A 31 -4.48 -2.74 13.80
C LEU A 31 -5.42 -3.93 13.79
N PRO A 32 -5.08 -5.06 13.15
CA PRO A 32 -5.93 -6.24 13.21
C PRO A 32 -5.79 -6.93 14.56
N GLU A 33 -6.88 -7.53 15.01
CA GLU A 33 -6.95 -8.27 16.26
C GLU A 33 -5.94 -9.43 16.27
N VAL A 34 -5.60 -9.88 17.45
CA VAL A 34 -4.79 -11.07 17.65
C VAL A 34 -5.75 -12.25 17.58
N GLU A 35 -5.66 -13.09 16.54
CA GLU A 35 -6.35 -14.36 16.61
C GLU A 35 -5.78 -15.16 17.78
N ALA A 36 -6.60 -15.36 18.82
CA ALA A 36 -6.35 -16.40 19.79
C ALA A 36 -6.36 -17.70 19.00
N ARG A 37 -5.17 -18.27 18.72
CA ARG A 37 -5.08 -19.60 18.09
C ARG A 37 -6.01 -20.53 18.84
N SER A 38 -7.09 -20.94 18.19
CA SER A 38 -7.94 -22.02 18.68
C SER A 38 -7.04 -23.24 18.79
N GLN A 39 -6.67 -23.58 20.03
CA GLN A 39 -6.07 -24.87 20.32
C GLN A 39 -7.09 -25.91 19.85
N SER A 40 -6.81 -26.59 18.74
CA SER A 40 -7.54 -27.80 18.42
C SER A 40 -7.23 -28.79 19.55
N CYS A 41 -8.20 -28.98 20.44
CA CYS A 41 -8.11 -29.99 21.49
C CYS A 41 -8.03 -31.37 20.83
N SER A 42 -6.82 -31.87 20.62
CA SER A 42 -6.58 -33.30 20.46
C SER A 42 -6.29 -33.89 21.83
N ASN A 43 -7.20 -34.74 22.29
CA ASN A 43 -7.21 -35.51 23.53
C ASN A 43 -5.84 -35.91 24.10
N GLY A 44 -5.70 -35.75 25.43
CA GLY A 44 -4.98 -36.68 26.29
C GLY A 44 -3.78 -36.12 27.05
N GLY A 45 -3.95 -35.93 28.36
CA GLY A 45 -2.84 -35.85 29.33
C GLY A 45 -2.77 -34.55 30.11
N GLU A 46 -3.37 -34.52 31.31
CA GLU A 46 -3.11 -33.51 32.31
C GLU A 46 -1.63 -33.56 32.72
N THR A 47 -0.85 -32.60 32.25
CA THR A 47 0.37 -32.16 32.93
C THR A 47 0.32 -30.65 33.02
N GLU A 48 0.17 -30.15 34.25
CA GLU A 48 0.26 -28.74 34.60
C GLU A 48 1.71 -28.27 34.40
N ALA A 49 2.10 -28.00 33.16
CA ALA A 49 3.21 -27.13 32.87
C ALA A 49 2.69 -25.68 32.93
N LYS A 50 3.14 -24.90 33.91
CA LYS A 50 3.07 -23.43 33.88
C LYS A 50 3.91 -22.92 32.69
N GLY A 51 3.38 -23.04 31.48
CA GLY A 51 3.94 -22.43 30.29
C GLY A 51 3.58 -20.95 30.28
N GLU A 52 4.57 -20.08 30.07
CA GLU A 52 4.32 -18.69 29.68
C GLU A 52 3.33 -18.68 28.50
N ALA A 53 2.31 -17.82 28.56
CA ALA A 53 1.42 -17.63 27.42
C ALA A 53 2.27 -17.34 26.18
N PRO A 54 1.98 -17.96 25.01
CA PRO A 54 2.80 -17.78 23.83
C PRO A 54 2.89 -16.29 23.50
N LYS A 55 4.11 -15.75 23.53
CA LYS A 55 4.36 -14.35 23.18
C LYS A 55 3.82 -14.11 21.78
N GLN A 56 2.95 -13.11 21.67
CA GLN A 56 2.38 -12.69 20.40
C GLN A 56 3.51 -12.34 19.43
N LYS A 57 3.42 -12.83 18.19
CA LYS A 57 4.36 -12.41 17.15
C LYS A 57 3.96 -11.02 16.65
N PRO A 58 4.92 -10.08 16.52
CA PRO A 58 4.65 -8.79 15.92
C PRO A 58 4.21 -8.96 14.47
N LYS A 59 3.34 -8.06 14.02
CA LYS A 59 2.67 -8.10 12.73
C LYS A 59 3.47 -7.32 11.69
N PRO A 60 3.57 -7.79 10.44
CA PRO A 60 4.13 -7.01 9.34
C PRO A 60 3.42 -5.67 9.17
N VAL A 61 4.08 -4.69 8.57
CA VAL A 61 3.53 -3.34 8.36
C VAL A 61 3.39 -3.05 6.86
N VAL A 62 2.24 -2.53 6.45
CA VAL A 62 1.95 -2.10 5.08
C VAL A 62 1.71 -0.60 5.06
N LEU A 63 2.55 0.17 4.37
CA LEU A 63 2.27 1.57 4.06
C LEU A 63 1.43 1.64 2.77
N TYR A 64 0.26 2.26 2.87
CA TYR A 64 -0.73 2.32 1.79
C TYR A 64 -0.99 3.75 1.31
N ALA A 65 -0.99 3.94 -0.01
CA ALA A 65 -1.51 5.16 -0.65
C ALA A 65 -2.75 4.85 -1.49
N HIS A 66 -3.82 5.61 -1.26
CA HIS A 66 -5.07 5.50 -2.01
C HIS A 66 -4.96 6.09 -3.42
N GLY A 67 -5.86 5.68 -4.32
CA GLY A 67 -6.00 6.25 -5.66
C GLY A 67 -6.72 7.60 -5.69
N GLY A 68 -7.46 7.85 -6.77
CA GLY A 68 -8.24 9.09 -6.92
C GLY A 68 -7.56 10.19 -7.74
N ALA A 69 -6.69 9.78 -8.68
CA ALA A 69 -6.05 10.67 -9.65
C ALA A 69 -5.31 11.87 -9.03
N TYR A 70 -4.78 11.72 -7.80
CA TYR A 70 -4.16 12.76 -6.99
C TYR A 70 -5.08 13.92 -6.57
N CYS A 71 -6.37 13.89 -6.93
CA CYS A 71 -7.31 15.00 -6.74
C CYS A 71 -8.40 14.71 -5.71
N PHE A 72 -8.59 13.45 -5.31
CA PHE A 72 -9.58 13.04 -4.32
C PHE A 72 -9.17 11.76 -3.58
N GLY A 73 -9.87 11.47 -2.49
CA GLY A 73 -9.62 10.33 -1.63
C GLY A 73 -8.98 10.75 -0.31
N GLN A 74 -9.32 10.02 0.75
CA GLN A 74 -8.73 10.14 2.09
C GLN A 74 -8.83 8.77 2.82
N PRO A 75 -7.99 8.51 3.83
CA PRO A 75 -8.04 7.27 4.61
C PRO A 75 -9.37 6.98 5.33
N ASP A 76 -10.19 8.01 5.55
CA ASP A 76 -11.50 7.92 6.21
C ASP A 76 -12.68 7.81 5.24
N TRP A 77 -12.43 7.85 3.93
CA TRP A 77 -13.48 7.62 2.94
C TRP A 77 -13.86 6.13 2.93
N PRO A 78 -15.17 5.78 2.86
CA PRO A 78 -15.62 4.42 3.16
C PRO A 78 -14.95 3.33 2.30
N HIS A 79 -14.69 3.57 1.01
CA HIS A 79 -14.10 2.56 0.12
C HIS A 79 -12.63 2.28 0.44
N TYR A 80 -11.84 3.31 0.78
CA TYR A 80 -10.45 3.14 1.18
C TYR A 80 -10.33 2.59 2.61
N HIS A 81 -11.17 3.08 3.53
CA HIS A 81 -11.20 2.59 4.90
C HIS A 81 -11.55 1.09 4.94
N LEU A 82 -12.65 0.68 4.30
CA LEU A 82 -13.08 -0.72 4.32
C LEU A 82 -12.08 -1.63 3.61
N PHE A 83 -11.47 -1.17 2.50
CA PHE A 83 -10.40 -1.93 1.86
C PHE A 83 -9.22 -2.16 2.81
N CYS A 84 -8.69 -1.12 3.46
CA CYS A 84 -7.58 -1.25 4.39
C CYS A 84 -7.93 -2.11 5.60
N ARG A 85 -9.15 -1.98 6.14
CA ARG A 85 -9.66 -2.80 7.23
C ARG A 85 -9.71 -4.28 6.85
N ASP A 86 -10.35 -4.59 5.73
CA ASP A 86 -10.49 -5.97 5.26
C ASP A 86 -9.12 -6.59 4.95
N MET A 87 -8.20 -5.81 4.37
CA MET A 87 -6.83 -6.24 4.12
C MET A 87 -6.02 -6.42 5.41
N ALA A 88 -6.14 -5.53 6.40
CA ALA A 88 -5.47 -5.67 7.70
C ALA A 88 -5.87 -6.98 8.38
N LYS A 89 -7.17 -7.29 8.38
CA LYS A 89 -7.70 -8.56 8.87
C LYS A 89 -7.16 -9.75 8.09
N LEU A 90 -7.34 -9.76 6.77
CA LEU A 90 -7.03 -10.91 5.91
C LEU A 90 -5.53 -11.22 5.85
N SER A 91 -4.69 -10.18 5.85
CA SER A 91 -3.22 -10.34 5.81
C SER A 91 -2.58 -10.44 7.21
N ALA A 92 -3.34 -10.27 8.29
CA ALA A 92 -2.83 -10.15 9.65
C ALA A 92 -1.69 -9.12 9.82
N CYS A 93 -1.72 -8.05 9.01
CA CYS A 93 -0.72 -6.98 9.00
C CYS A 93 -1.30 -5.68 9.55
N ILE A 94 -0.44 -4.82 10.10
CA ILE A 94 -0.79 -3.43 10.39
C ILE A 94 -0.78 -2.64 9.09
N TRP A 95 -1.92 -2.06 8.70
CA TRP A 95 -2.00 -1.19 7.53
C TRP A 95 -1.95 0.28 7.96
N VAL A 96 -1.18 1.10 7.26
CA VAL A 96 -1.01 2.53 7.54
C VAL A 96 -1.36 3.29 6.26
N SER A 97 -2.55 3.91 6.24
CA SER A 97 -3.08 4.61 5.06
C SER A 97 -2.78 6.11 5.14
N ILE A 98 -2.17 6.67 4.10
CA ILE A 98 -1.69 8.05 4.07
C ILE A 98 -2.79 9.00 3.59
N SER A 99 -3.00 10.09 4.31
CA SER A 99 -3.74 11.26 3.84
C SER A 99 -2.77 12.26 3.19
N TYR A 100 -2.43 12.02 1.93
CA TYR A 100 -1.50 12.87 1.19
C TYR A 100 -2.21 14.09 0.60
N ARG A 101 -1.48 15.19 0.40
CA ARG A 101 -2.04 16.43 -0.14
C ARG A 101 -2.49 16.25 -1.58
N LEU A 102 -3.66 16.83 -1.88
CA LEU A 102 -4.33 16.66 -3.16
C LEU A 102 -4.18 17.88 -4.09
N ALA A 103 -4.15 17.60 -5.38
CA ALA A 103 -4.27 18.58 -6.43
C ALA A 103 -5.73 19.08 -6.57
N PRO A 104 -5.96 20.27 -7.14
CA PRO A 104 -4.96 21.20 -7.69
C PRO A 104 -4.25 22.07 -6.64
N ALA A 105 -4.72 22.08 -5.38
CA ALA A 105 -4.13 22.89 -4.31
C ALA A 105 -2.65 22.55 -4.06
N HIS A 106 -2.32 21.27 -4.15
CA HIS A 106 -0.97 20.75 -4.00
C HIS A 106 -0.64 19.81 -5.17
N ARG A 107 -0.17 20.40 -6.27
CA ARG A 107 0.34 19.65 -7.44
C ARG A 107 1.52 18.76 -7.04
N LEU A 108 1.80 17.75 -7.85
CA LEU A 108 3.03 16.96 -7.75
C LEU A 108 4.26 17.90 -7.76
N PRO A 109 5.28 17.64 -6.93
CA PRO A 109 5.55 16.39 -6.22
C PRO A 109 4.92 16.26 -4.82
N ALA A 110 3.99 17.11 -4.39
CA ALA A 110 3.48 17.12 -3.01
C ALA A 110 3.05 15.74 -2.47
N ALA A 111 2.28 14.97 -3.25
CA ALA A 111 1.87 13.62 -2.85
C ALA A 111 3.05 12.63 -2.74
N TYR A 112 4.11 12.79 -3.54
CA TYR A 112 5.33 11.99 -3.44
C TYR A 112 6.14 12.36 -2.19
N ASP A 113 6.23 13.66 -1.90
CA ASP A 113 6.92 14.15 -0.70
C ASP A 113 6.21 13.67 0.57
N ASP A 114 4.87 13.67 0.58
CA ASP A 114 4.06 13.22 1.71
C ASP A 114 4.20 11.72 1.97
N ALA A 115 4.26 10.91 0.91
CA ALA A 115 4.50 9.48 1.04
C ALA A 115 5.94 9.18 1.51
N SER A 116 6.93 9.92 1.01
CA SER A 116 8.31 9.81 1.50
C SER A 116 8.40 10.21 2.98
N PHE A 117 7.70 11.27 3.38
CA PHE A 117 7.62 11.73 4.77
C PHE A 117 6.98 10.67 5.67
N ALA A 118 5.86 10.08 5.28
CA ALA A 118 5.20 8.99 6.02
C ALA A 118 6.10 7.76 6.17
N LEU A 119 6.83 7.38 5.11
CA LEU A 119 7.79 6.27 5.17
C LEU A 119 8.96 6.58 6.14
N ARG A 120 9.49 7.80 6.12
CA ARG A 120 10.55 8.23 7.06
C ARG A 120 10.04 8.30 8.50
N TRP A 121 8.79 8.72 8.71
CA TRP A 121 8.15 8.68 10.02
C TRP A 121 8.04 7.24 10.53
N LEU A 122 7.59 6.29 9.71
CA LEU A 122 7.57 4.86 10.07
C LEU A 122 8.98 4.34 10.36
N ALA A 123 10.00 4.76 9.61
CA ALA A 123 11.39 4.41 9.91
C ALA A 123 11.85 4.96 11.26
N SER A 124 11.38 6.15 11.66
CA SER A 124 11.63 6.67 13.01
C SER A 124 10.89 5.87 14.09
N GLN A 125 9.63 5.45 13.85
CA GLN A 125 8.89 4.60 14.78
C GLN A 125 9.64 3.28 15.01
N ALA A 126 10.15 2.68 13.94
CA ALA A 126 10.96 1.46 14.00
C ALA A 126 12.25 1.63 14.82
N ARG A 127 12.88 2.82 14.78
CA ARG A 127 14.05 3.13 15.64
C ARG A 127 13.65 3.34 17.10
N LEU A 128 12.51 3.99 17.33
CA LEU A 128 11.99 4.27 18.67
C LEU A 128 11.51 3.01 19.40
N GLN A 129 11.29 1.89 18.68
CA GLN A 129 11.10 0.57 19.29
C GLN A 129 12.29 0.22 20.21
N ILE A 130 13.52 0.54 19.80
CA ILE A 130 14.75 0.28 20.58
C ILE A 130 14.72 1.02 21.92
N SER A 131 14.19 2.25 21.94
CA SER A 131 14.06 3.10 23.14
C SER A 131 12.70 2.97 23.83
N HIS A 132 11.84 2.04 23.41
CA HIS A 132 10.49 1.81 23.96
C HIS A 132 9.61 3.08 23.98
N SER A 133 9.77 3.93 22.96
CA SER A 133 9.12 5.24 22.87
C SER A 133 8.40 5.47 21.53
N SER A 134 8.16 4.39 20.77
CA SER A 134 7.33 4.41 19.58
C SER A 134 5.86 4.61 19.94
N ASP A 135 5.04 4.95 18.95
CA ASP A 135 3.58 4.86 19.07
C ASP A 135 3.18 3.46 19.58
N ALA A 136 2.23 3.40 20.51
CA ALA A 136 1.84 2.15 21.17
C ALA A 136 1.37 1.06 20.19
N TRP A 137 0.79 1.43 19.05
CA TRP A 137 0.33 0.48 18.03
C TRP A 137 1.45 0.05 17.07
N LEU A 138 2.61 0.71 17.15
CA LEU A 138 3.82 0.43 16.39
C LEU A 138 4.98 -0.02 17.29
N ALA A 139 4.70 -0.38 18.54
CA ALA A 139 5.67 -0.93 19.48
C ALA A 139 6.22 -2.30 19.01
N GLU A 140 7.37 -2.70 19.53
CA GLU A 140 8.09 -3.92 19.10
C GLU A 140 7.25 -5.18 19.28
N GLU A 141 6.34 -5.19 20.26
CA GLU A 141 5.42 -6.30 20.54
C GLU A 141 4.33 -6.45 19.47
N LEU A 142 4.00 -5.38 18.75
CA LEU A 142 2.90 -5.34 17.78
C LEU A 142 3.35 -5.22 16.33
N ALA A 143 4.44 -4.52 16.04
CA ALA A 143 4.85 -4.18 14.67
C ALA A 143 6.26 -4.69 14.31
N ASP A 144 6.35 -5.47 13.23
CA ASP A 144 7.59 -6.00 12.67
C ASP A 144 8.01 -5.22 11.42
N PHE A 145 8.82 -4.18 11.63
CA PHE A 145 9.34 -3.35 10.54
C PHE A 145 10.35 -4.07 9.62
N ARG A 146 10.78 -5.29 9.96
CA ARG A 146 11.61 -6.11 9.05
C ARG A 146 10.77 -6.84 8.00
N ASN A 147 9.45 -6.89 8.21
CA ASN A 147 8.47 -7.36 7.27
C ASN A 147 7.59 -6.18 6.84
N PHE A 148 8.15 -5.30 6.03
CA PHE A 148 7.50 -4.07 5.60
C PHE A 148 7.10 -4.13 4.12
N PHE A 149 5.96 -3.55 3.77
CA PHE A 149 5.44 -3.53 2.41
C PHE A 149 5.01 -2.12 2.02
N LEU A 150 5.21 -1.78 0.74
CA LEU A 150 4.65 -0.59 0.11
C LEU A 150 3.48 -1.04 -0.76
N CYS A 151 2.31 -0.45 -0.60
CA CYS A 151 1.11 -0.82 -1.32
C CYS A 151 0.37 0.41 -1.83
N GLY A 152 -0.11 0.38 -3.06
CA GLY A 152 -0.95 1.47 -3.54
C GLY A 152 -1.86 1.07 -4.67
N GLU A 153 -2.89 1.88 -4.87
CA GLU A 153 -3.90 1.70 -5.91
C GLU A 153 -3.96 2.92 -6.83
N SER A 154 -4.06 2.74 -8.15
CA SER A 154 -4.16 3.84 -9.12
C SER A 154 -3.04 4.89 -8.95
N ALA A 155 -3.39 6.16 -8.70
CA ALA A 155 -2.43 7.21 -8.37
C ALA A 155 -1.53 6.81 -7.18
N GLY A 156 -2.10 6.19 -6.15
CA GLY A 156 -1.39 5.66 -4.98
C GLY A 156 -0.36 4.58 -5.32
N ALA A 157 -0.63 3.70 -6.30
CA ALA A 157 0.36 2.74 -6.78
C ALA A 157 1.56 3.46 -7.41
N THR A 158 1.30 4.54 -8.14
CA THR A 158 2.35 5.39 -8.74
C THR A 158 3.13 6.14 -7.65
N ILE A 159 2.46 6.63 -6.60
CA ILE A 159 3.09 7.23 -5.43
C ILE A 159 4.01 6.23 -4.73
N MET A 160 3.56 5.00 -4.50
CA MET A 160 4.38 3.97 -3.86
C MET A 160 5.55 3.51 -4.74
N LEU A 161 5.34 3.40 -6.05
CA LEU A 161 6.43 3.15 -6.99
C LEU A 161 7.50 4.24 -6.90
N LYS A 162 7.09 5.52 -6.93
CA LYS A 162 8.02 6.64 -6.82
C LYS A 162 8.72 6.66 -5.47
N THR A 163 7.99 6.41 -4.38
CA THR A 163 8.53 6.27 -3.02
C THR A 163 9.58 5.17 -2.95
N ALA A 164 9.33 4.01 -3.57
CA ALA A 164 10.26 2.91 -3.64
C ALA A 164 11.52 3.25 -4.47
N MET A 165 11.36 3.96 -5.58
CA MET A 165 12.50 4.37 -6.41
C MET A 165 13.40 5.41 -5.73
N ASP A 166 12.82 6.27 -4.89
CA ASP A 166 13.53 7.34 -4.18
C ASP A 166 14.05 6.93 -2.80
N ALA A 167 13.55 5.82 -2.27
CA ALA A 167 13.96 5.29 -0.98
C ALA A 167 15.46 4.96 -0.98
N VAL A 168 16.22 5.76 -0.23
CA VAL A 168 17.60 5.47 0.11
C VAL A 168 17.58 4.40 1.19
N LEU A 169 17.71 3.12 0.82
CA LEU A 169 17.56 1.98 1.74
C LEU A 169 18.32 2.11 3.08
N PRO A 170 19.58 2.64 3.13
CA PRO A 170 20.25 2.91 4.40
C PRO A 170 19.47 3.86 5.34
N ASP A 171 18.81 4.87 4.81
CA ASP A 171 18.02 5.85 5.58
C ASP A 171 16.74 5.25 6.17
N LEU A 172 16.35 4.05 5.73
CA LEU A 172 15.15 3.37 6.21
C LEU A 172 15.43 2.38 7.35
N ALA A 173 16.69 2.03 7.62
CA ALA A 173 17.04 1.09 8.68
C ALA A 173 16.41 1.50 10.03
N PRO A 174 15.71 0.60 10.76
CA PRO A 174 15.72 -0.85 10.57
C PRO A 174 14.63 -1.43 9.64
N ILE A 175 13.88 -0.60 8.90
CA ILE A 175 12.88 -1.09 7.94
C ILE A 175 13.56 -1.95 6.88
N ARG A 176 12.98 -3.14 6.64
CA ARG A 176 13.30 -3.98 5.47
C ARG A 176 12.03 -4.15 4.63
N VAL A 177 12.04 -3.56 3.44
CA VAL A 177 10.94 -3.69 2.50
C VAL A 177 10.99 -5.07 1.82
N ARG A 178 10.01 -5.92 2.11
CA ARG A 178 9.86 -7.27 1.57
C ARG A 178 9.13 -7.28 0.23
N GLY A 179 8.27 -6.30 -0.03
CA GLY A 179 7.60 -6.24 -1.32
C GLY A 179 6.93 -4.92 -1.65
N LEU A 180 6.74 -4.71 -2.95
CA LEU A 180 5.97 -3.61 -3.52
C LEU A 180 4.69 -4.17 -4.16
N ILE A 181 3.53 -3.67 -3.76
CA ILE A 181 2.21 -4.10 -4.22
C ILE A 181 1.57 -2.96 -5.01
N LEU A 182 1.46 -3.15 -6.32
CA LEU A 182 0.98 -2.15 -7.27
C LEU A 182 -0.36 -2.60 -7.83
N LEU A 183 -1.45 -1.97 -7.37
CA LEU A 183 -2.80 -2.28 -7.81
C LEU A 183 -3.23 -1.29 -8.88
N GLN A 184 -3.36 -1.78 -10.12
CA GLN A 184 -3.89 -1.03 -11.27
C GLN A 184 -3.26 0.36 -11.39
N PRO A 185 -1.92 0.46 -11.58
CA PRO A 185 -1.23 1.74 -11.48
C PRO A 185 -1.81 2.82 -12.39
N GLY A 186 -1.91 4.02 -11.84
CA GLY A 186 -2.44 5.22 -12.47
C GLY A 186 -1.50 5.83 -13.52
N PHE A 187 -0.85 4.99 -14.34
CA PHE A 187 0.03 5.48 -15.38
C PHE A 187 -0.77 6.19 -16.48
N HIS A 188 -0.17 7.22 -17.06
CA HIS A 188 -0.69 7.93 -18.22
C HIS A 188 0.41 8.13 -19.25
N SER A 189 -0.03 8.31 -20.49
CA SER A 189 0.83 8.67 -21.61
C SER A 189 0.03 9.46 -22.63
N GLU A 190 0.70 10.13 -23.56
CA GLU A 190 0.03 10.79 -24.68
C GLU A 190 -0.78 9.78 -25.53
N GLU A 191 -0.40 8.49 -25.56
CA GLU A 191 -1.13 7.43 -26.26
C GLU A 191 -2.50 7.10 -25.63
N THR A 192 -2.68 7.43 -24.35
CA THR A 192 -3.95 7.23 -23.63
C THR A 192 -4.83 8.47 -23.63
N SER A 193 -4.38 9.56 -24.26
CA SER A 193 -5.11 10.84 -24.25
C SER A 193 -6.45 10.71 -24.98
N GLY A 194 -7.48 11.36 -24.43
CA GLY A 194 -8.85 11.38 -24.94
C GLY A 194 -9.68 10.13 -24.69
N VAL A 195 -9.10 9.06 -24.12
CA VAL A 195 -9.84 7.82 -23.80
C VAL A 195 -10.76 8.02 -22.59
N ASP A 196 -10.28 8.75 -21.59
CA ASP A 196 -11.04 9.17 -20.40
C ASP A 196 -10.73 10.66 -20.10
N PRO A 197 -11.45 11.59 -20.77
CA PRO A 197 -11.14 13.02 -20.67
C PRO A 197 -11.25 13.60 -19.26
N GLU A 198 -12.19 13.11 -18.45
CA GLU A 198 -12.35 13.57 -17.07
C GLU A 198 -11.18 13.13 -16.19
N ASN A 199 -10.72 11.89 -16.36
CA ASN A 199 -9.54 11.41 -15.64
C ASN A 199 -8.27 12.14 -16.10
N GLU A 200 -8.11 12.34 -17.41
CA GLU A 200 -7.00 13.09 -17.98
C GLU A 200 -6.93 14.52 -17.42
N GLU A 201 -8.07 15.23 -17.35
CA GLU A 201 -8.13 16.57 -16.76
C GLU A 201 -7.63 16.57 -15.31
N ARG A 202 -8.02 15.58 -14.51
CA ARG A 202 -7.54 15.43 -13.12
C ARG A 202 -6.03 15.21 -13.07
N TYR A 203 -5.48 14.36 -13.94
CA TYR A 203 -4.03 14.19 -14.01
C TYR A 203 -3.31 15.47 -14.42
N LEU A 204 -3.79 16.18 -15.45
CA LEU A 204 -3.22 17.47 -15.87
C LEU A 204 -3.31 18.55 -14.76
N MET A 205 -4.38 18.53 -13.96
CA MET A 205 -4.50 19.37 -12.76
C MET A 205 -3.50 18.98 -11.68
N ALA A 206 -3.12 17.71 -11.57
CA ALA A 206 -2.15 17.22 -10.59
C ALA A 206 -0.69 17.42 -11.00
N LEU A 207 -0.40 17.45 -12.29
CA LEU A 207 0.96 17.61 -12.77
C LEU A 207 1.60 18.96 -12.37
N PRO A 208 2.94 19.03 -12.26
CA PRO A 208 3.62 20.31 -12.14
C PRO A 208 3.26 21.21 -13.34
N VAL A 209 3.19 22.51 -13.12
CA VAL A 209 2.80 23.47 -14.17
C VAL A 209 3.69 23.31 -15.40
N GLY A 210 3.06 23.19 -16.58
CA GLY A 210 3.75 23.03 -17.86
C GLY A 210 4.20 21.60 -18.19
N LYS A 211 3.90 20.61 -17.34
CA LYS A 211 4.12 19.19 -17.66
C LYS A 211 2.90 18.59 -18.37
N THR A 212 3.15 17.55 -19.16
CA THR A 212 2.13 16.81 -19.94
C THR A 212 2.07 15.35 -19.47
N LEU A 213 1.27 14.50 -20.12
CA LEU A 213 1.16 13.07 -19.80
C LEU A 213 2.47 12.30 -20.05
N SER A 214 3.48 12.92 -20.66
CA SER A 214 4.86 12.41 -20.72
C SER A 214 5.68 12.66 -19.44
N TYR A 215 5.07 13.19 -18.37
CA TYR A 215 5.76 13.39 -17.09
C TYR A 215 6.21 12.04 -16.50
N GLY A 216 7.52 11.81 -16.44
CA GLY A 216 8.13 10.51 -16.12
C GLY A 216 7.54 9.76 -14.93
N PRO A 217 7.25 10.38 -13.77
CA PRO A 217 6.64 9.69 -12.64
C PRO A 217 5.28 9.03 -12.92
N ILE A 218 4.45 9.63 -13.79
CA ILE A 218 3.17 9.02 -14.21
C ILE A 218 3.31 8.19 -15.50
N ASN A 219 4.46 8.26 -16.18
CA ASN A 219 4.78 7.48 -17.36
C ASN A 219 6.16 6.80 -17.21
N PRO A 220 6.27 5.77 -16.35
CA PRO A 220 7.55 5.20 -15.95
C PRO A 220 8.32 4.50 -17.08
N VAL A 221 7.70 4.32 -18.24
CA VAL A 221 8.31 3.73 -19.45
C VAL A 221 8.60 4.76 -20.53
N HIS A 222 8.33 6.04 -20.29
CA HIS A 222 8.73 7.11 -21.20
C HIS A 222 10.27 7.18 -21.28
N PRO A 223 10.88 7.45 -22.47
CA PRO A 223 12.34 7.52 -22.61
C PRO A 223 13.03 8.55 -21.70
N SER A 224 12.31 9.59 -21.27
CA SER A 224 12.81 10.59 -20.33
C SER A 224 12.47 10.32 -18.86
N ALA A 225 11.81 9.19 -18.56
CA ALA A 225 11.52 8.80 -17.18
C ALA A 225 12.81 8.38 -16.47
N PRO A 226 12.90 8.54 -15.14
CA PRO A 226 14.00 7.99 -14.37
C PRO A 226 14.14 6.48 -14.61
N PRO A 227 15.37 5.93 -14.64
CA PRO A 227 15.57 4.51 -14.84
C PRO A 227 14.94 3.69 -13.71
N LEU A 228 14.32 2.57 -14.06
CA LEU A 228 13.68 1.66 -13.10
C LEU A 228 14.69 0.82 -12.30
N THR A 229 16.00 0.97 -12.54
CA THR A 229 17.05 0.18 -11.90
C THR A 229 17.01 0.14 -10.37
N PRO A 230 16.57 1.17 -9.61
CA PRO A 230 16.41 1.05 -8.16
C PRO A 230 15.47 -0.08 -7.74
N LEU A 231 14.55 -0.51 -8.60
CA LEU A 231 13.61 -1.58 -8.29
C LEU A 231 14.29 -2.96 -8.12
N SER A 232 15.52 -3.14 -8.62
CA SER A 232 16.28 -4.37 -8.41
C SER A 232 16.62 -4.63 -6.94
N ALA A 233 16.49 -3.62 -6.08
CA ALA A 233 16.74 -3.75 -4.65
C ALA A 233 15.55 -4.33 -3.87
N TYR A 234 14.36 -4.43 -4.49
CA TYR A 234 13.17 -5.02 -3.87
C TYR A 234 13.04 -6.49 -4.26
N PRO A 235 12.91 -7.41 -3.29
CA PRO A 235 12.98 -8.83 -3.58
C PRO A 235 11.72 -9.37 -4.26
N HIS A 236 10.57 -8.71 -4.05
CA HIS A 236 9.27 -9.14 -4.57
C HIS A 236 8.41 -7.95 -5.03
N ILE A 237 7.79 -8.07 -6.20
CA ILE A 237 6.79 -7.11 -6.70
C ILE A 237 5.52 -7.87 -7.04
N PHE A 238 4.37 -7.39 -6.55
CA PHE A 238 3.05 -7.82 -6.99
C PHE A 238 2.44 -6.73 -7.85
N LEU A 239 2.02 -7.07 -9.06
CA LEU A 239 1.37 -6.15 -9.99
C LEU A 239 0.00 -6.69 -10.38
N ASN A 240 -1.05 -5.99 -10.00
CA ASN A 240 -2.39 -6.26 -10.49
C ASN A 240 -2.76 -5.33 -11.66
N VAL A 241 -3.37 -5.90 -12.69
CA VAL A 241 -3.87 -5.18 -13.86
C VAL A 241 -5.32 -5.56 -14.10
N ALA A 242 -6.21 -4.58 -14.23
CA ALA A 242 -7.58 -4.83 -14.65
C ALA A 242 -7.66 -4.90 -16.19
N GLY A 243 -8.24 -5.97 -16.73
CA GLY A 243 -8.21 -6.24 -18.18
C GLY A 243 -9.01 -5.25 -19.02
N GLY A 244 -10.01 -4.58 -18.43
CA GLY A 244 -10.80 -3.52 -19.07
C GLY A 244 -10.30 -2.10 -18.80
N ASP A 245 -9.18 -1.94 -18.08
CA ASP A 245 -8.58 -0.62 -17.85
C ASP A 245 -7.90 -0.11 -19.13
N PHE A 246 -8.18 1.14 -19.51
CA PHE A 246 -7.53 1.75 -20.68
C PHE A 246 -6.01 1.85 -20.53
N ARG A 247 -5.50 1.79 -19.29
CA ARG A 247 -4.06 1.78 -18.99
C ARG A 247 -3.40 0.43 -19.21
N TYR A 248 -4.16 -0.62 -19.48
CA TYR A 248 -3.67 -2.01 -19.61
C TYR A 248 -2.37 -2.11 -20.40
N LYS A 249 -2.34 -1.57 -21.62
CA LYS A 249 -1.16 -1.64 -22.50
C LYS A 249 0.06 -0.93 -21.91
N LEU A 250 -0.13 0.24 -21.30
CA LEU A 250 0.94 0.99 -20.66
C LEU A 250 1.49 0.25 -19.43
N THR A 251 0.61 -0.32 -18.61
CA THR A 251 0.99 -1.12 -17.44
C THR A 251 1.70 -2.42 -17.85
N MET A 252 1.31 -3.06 -18.95
CA MET A 252 2.00 -4.24 -19.47
C MET A 252 3.41 -3.92 -20.00
N ARG A 253 3.63 -2.76 -20.64
CA ARG A 253 4.98 -2.30 -20.99
C ARG A 253 5.85 -2.07 -19.75
N PHE A 254 5.26 -1.51 -18.69
CA PHE A 254 5.95 -1.38 -17.41
C PHE A 254 6.31 -2.75 -16.81
N TYR A 255 5.38 -3.71 -16.83
CA TYR A 255 5.63 -5.08 -16.40
C TYR A 255 6.82 -5.71 -17.14
N GLU A 256 6.83 -5.63 -18.47
CA GLU A 256 7.94 -6.11 -19.30
C GLU A 256 9.28 -5.44 -18.98
N ALA A 257 9.25 -4.15 -18.61
CA ALA A 257 10.44 -3.42 -18.19
C ALA A 257 10.98 -3.92 -16.84
N ILE A 258 10.11 -4.12 -15.85
CA ILE A 258 10.54 -4.57 -14.50
C ILE A 258 10.94 -6.04 -14.46
N LEU A 259 10.38 -6.90 -15.33
CA LEU A 259 10.81 -8.30 -15.46
C LEU A 259 12.29 -8.46 -15.80
N LYS A 260 12.90 -7.46 -16.45
CA LYS A 260 14.31 -7.49 -16.85
C LYS A 260 15.27 -7.18 -15.69
N ILE A 261 14.76 -6.64 -14.58
CA ILE A 261 15.57 -6.09 -13.49
C ILE A 261 15.21 -6.65 -12.10
N CYS A 262 13.96 -7.08 -11.91
CA CYS A 262 13.46 -7.57 -10.63
C CYS A 262 13.42 -9.11 -10.63
N PRO A 263 13.95 -9.77 -9.58
CA PRO A 263 14.07 -11.22 -9.55
C PRO A 263 12.72 -11.94 -9.44
N HIS A 264 11.74 -11.34 -8.75
CA HIS A 264 10.41 -11.93 -8.56
C HIS A 264 9.33 -10.87 -8.77
N VAL A 265 8.63 -10.97 -9.90
CA VAL A 265 7.46 -10.15 -10.21
C VAL A 265 6.26 -11.09 -10.39
N GLN A 266 5.29 -11.01 -9.50
CA GLN A 266 4.00 -11.70 -9.62
C GLN A 266 3.01 -10.79 -10.33
N LEU A 267 2.58 -11.18 -11.52
CA LEU A 267 1.52 -10.51 -12.27
C LEU A 267 0.17 -11.19 -12.02
N LEU A 268 -0.85 -10.41 -11.71
CA LEU A 268 -2.24 -10.85 -11.68
C LEU A 268 -3.08 -9.98 -12.61
N ILE A 269 -3.59 -10.57 -13.69
CA ILE A 269 -4.54 -9.89 -14.58
C ILE A 269 -5.96 -10.28 -14.13
N SER A 270 -6.82 -9.29 -13.91
CA SER A 270 -8.25 -9.46 -13.60
C SER A 270 -9.09 -9.26 -14.87
N PRO A 271 -9.45 -10.33 -15.61
CA PRO A 271 -10.05 -10.20 -16.94
C PRO A 271 -11.41 -9.53 -16.90
N GLY A 272 -11.69 -8.63 -17.86
CA GLY A 272 -12.99 -7.97 -18.00
C GLY A 272 -13.35 -6.98 -16.89
N LYS A 273 -12.50 -6.78 -15.87
CA LYS A 273 -12.73 -5.83 -14.79
C LYS A 273 -12.31 -4.42 -15.17
N SER A 274 -13.03 -3.43 -14.67
CA SER A 274 -12.72 -2.01 -14.77
C SER A 274 -11.66 -1.59 -13.74
N HIS A 275 -11.15 -0.36 -13.91
CA HIS A 275 -10.26 0.26 -12.94
C HIS A 275 -10.91 0.35 -11.55
N ALA A 276 -10.10 0.16 -10.50
CA ALA A 276 -10.47 0.19 -9.08
C ALA A 276 -11.60 -0.76 -8.64
N PHE A 277 -11.92 -1.81 -9.42
CA PHE A 277 -13.07 -2.70 -9.14
C PHE A 277 -13.10 -3.35 -7.74
N HIS A 278 -11.94 -3.44 -7.07
CA HIS A 278 -11.78 -4.07 -5.75
C HIS A 278 -12.15 -3.16 -4.58
N LEU A 279 -12.44 -1.89 -4.86
CA LEU A 279 -12.91 -0.89 -3.91
C LEU A 279 -14.45 -0.79 -3.88
N ASP A 280 -15.15 -1.51 -4.75
CA ASP A 280 -16.62 -1.55 -4.75
C ASP A 280 -17.15 -2.23 -3.47
N PHE A 281 -18.14 -1.61 -2.84
CA PHE A 281 -18.80 -2.12 -1.63
C PHE A 281 -19.61 -3.38 -1.90
N ALA A 282 -20.14 -3.52 -3.12
CA ALA A 282 -20.77 -4.76 -3.57
C ALA A 282 -19.67 -5.71 -4.06
N LEU A 283 -18.88 -6.25 -3.12
CA LEU A 283 -17.74 -7.10 -3.44
C LEU A 283 -18.14 -8.23 -4.39
N CYS A 284 -17.62 -8.18 -5.61
CA CYS A 284 -17.70 -9.29 -6.55
C CYS A 284 -16.68 -10.37 -6.17
N PRO A 285 -16.87 -11.64 -6.57
CA PRO A 285 -15.94 -12.73 -6.27
C PRO A 285 -14.48 -12.40 -6.65
N GLU A 286 -14.27 -11.66 -7.73
CA GLU A 286 -12.94 -11.28 -8.20
C GLU A 286 -12.29 -10.20 -7.33
N ALA A 287 -13.08 -9.35 -6.65
CA ALA A 287 -12.56 -8.41 -5.66
C ALA A 287 -12.06 -9.17 -4.42
N SER A 288 -12.80 -10.20 -3.99
CA SER A 288 -12.37 -11.08 -2.91
C SER A 288 -11.12 -11.89 -3.29
N ASP A 289 -11.09 -12.49 -4.48
CA ASP A 289 -9.92 -13.21 -5.00
C ASP A 289 -8.69 -12.30 -5.05
N LEU A 290 -8.81 -11.06 -5.54
CA LEU A 290 -7.68 -10.12 -5.54
C LEU A 290 -7.14 -9.87 -4.12
N ARG A 291 -8.01 -9.70 -3.13
CA ARG A 291 -7.60 -9.48 -1.72
C ARG A 291 -6.89 -10.71 -1.15
N GLU A 292 -7.42 -11.91 -1.43
CA GLU A 292 -6.78 -13.17 -1.04
C GLU A 292 -5.40 -13.34 -1.68
N GLN A 293 -5.27 -13.00 -2.96
CA GLN A 293 -3.99 -13.05 -3.68
C GLN A 293 -2.97 -12.05 -3.12
N ILE A 294 -3.40 -10.86 -2.72
CA ILE A 294 -2.52 -9.87 -2.06
C ILE A 294 -2.07 -10.40 -0.69
N ALA A 295 -3.00 -10.93 0.13
CA ALA A 295 -2.66 -11.49 1.43
C ALA A 295 -1.72 -12.70 1.31
N SER A 296 -1.98 -13.58 0.34
CA SER A 296 -1.12 -14.73 0.01
C SER A 296 0.29 -14.28 -0.43
N PHE A 297 0.38 -13.24 -1.26
CA PHE A 297 1.65 -12.64 -1.65
C PHE A 297 2.44 -12.09 -0.46
N ILE A 298 1.79 -11.34 0.44
CA ILE A 298 2.42 -10.82 1.66
C ILE A 298 2.98 -11.98 2.50
N ASN A 299 2.17 -13.00 2.75
CA ASN A 299 2.56 -14.16 3.55
C ASN A 299 3.71 -14.96 2.92
N SER A 300 3.71 -15.16 1.60
CA SER A 300 4.80 -15.84 0.91
C SER A 300 6.11 -15.04 0.98
N CYS A 301 6.03 -13.71 0.87
CA CYS A 301 7.18 -12.83 1.01
C CYS A 301 7.77 -12.83 2.42
N ILE A 302 6.99 -13.11 3.46
CA ILE A 302 7.49 -13.18 4.84
C ILE A 302 8.23 -14.50 5.09
N ALA A 303 7.76 -15.58 4.46
CA ALA A 303 8.30 -16.94 4.60
C ALA A 303 9.60 -17.20 3.81
N SER A 304 9.90 -16.37 2.79
CA SER A 304 11.13 -16.43 1.99
C SER A 304 12.36 -15.88 2.71
#